data_AF-A0AAU1PI73-F1
#
_entry.id   AF-A0AAU1PI73-F1
#
_cell.length_a   1.000
_cell.length_b   1.000
_cell.length_c   1.000
_cell.angle_alpha   90.00
_cell.angle_beta   90.00
_cell.angle_gamma   90.00
#
_symmetry.space_group_name_H-M   'P 1'
#
loop_
_entity.id
_entity.type
_entity.pdbx_description
1 polymer ?
#
loop_
_entity_poly.entity_id
_entity_poly.type
_entity_poly.pdbx_seq_one_letter_code
_entity_poly.pdbx_strand_id
1 'polypeptide(L)'
;MHVTLRRNPRTLLLGLAAAAAAAVGLAAAPAQAATWSSSDQWATWSNGGYTLYNDVWGSGAGSQTIWANSYSDWGVSANHPNTGGVKSYPNATRYVGKKLSALHSVSSSFNVSVPSSGAYETAYDVWDTNNAYEIMLWMNKTGAVGPLGTSQGTVTVGGSTWTVYKGSNGANAVFSFVRTSNTSSSTVDVLAVLNWLKNTKGWFGDITLGNVQFGYEITSSAGGLNFTTNSFSVSSS
;
A
#
# COMPACT_ATOMS: atom_id res chain seq x y z
N MET A 1 49.42 83.85 4.72
CA MET A 1 48.02 83.84 5.23
C MET A 1 47.80 82.43 5.81
N HIS A 2 48.01 82.22 7.12
CA HIS A 2 46.98 82.18 8.19
C HIS A 2 45.90 81.10 7.89
N VAL A 3 45.55 80.07 8.69
CA VAL A 3 45.63 79.67 10.13
C VAL A 3 45.31 78.14 10.18
N THR A 4 46.08 77.27 10.85
CA THR A 4 45.86 76.58 12.18
C THR A 4 44.45 75.93 12.36
N LEU A 5 44.23 74.66 12.75
CA LEU A 5 44.42 74.05 14.09
C LEU A 5 44.05 72.53 14.10
N ARG A 6 44.88 71.72 14.80
CA ARG A 6 44.60 70.73 15.90
C ARG A 6 43.36 69.80 15.82
N ARG A 7 43.31 68.53 16.29
CA ARG A 7 43.98 67.82 17.42
C ARG A 7 43.63 66.30 17.35
N ASN A 8 44.57 65.44 17.80
CA ASN A 8 44.51 63.98 18.13
C ASN A 8 43.37 63.56 19.12
N PRO A 9 43.23 62.30 19.63
CA PRO A 9 43.95 61.00 19.41
C PRO A 9 43.01 59.75 19.29
N ARG A 10 43.57 58.53 19.14
CA ARG A 10 43.34 57.32 20.00
C ARG A 10 43.70 56.02 19.24
N THR A 11 44.79 55.36 19.63
CA THR A 11 44.84 54.12 20.46
C THR A 11 44.74 52.86 19.58
N LEU A 12 45.87 52.20 19.28
CA LEU A 12 46.36 50.98 19.96
C LEU A 12 45.30 49.86 20.03
N LEU A 13 45.55 48.73 19.36
CA LEU A 13 45.83 47.45 20.02
C LEU A 13 45.97 46.32 18.99
N LEU A 14 47.08 45.59 19.12
CA LEU A 14 47.26 44.25 18.58
C LEU A 14 46.07 43.37 18.95
N GLY A 15 45.66 42.53 18.00
CA GLY A 15 44.74 41.43 18.24
C GLY A 15 44.96 40.32 17.23
N LEU A 16 46.11 39.63 17.31
CA LEU A 16 46.17 38.24 16.86
C LEU A 16 45.28 37.43 17.80
N ALA A 17 44.14 36.96 17.32
CA ALA A 17 43.40 35.90 17.97
C ALA A 17 42.82 34.96 16.91
N ALA A 18 43.28 33.72 16.98
CA ALA A 18 43.06 32.59 16.10
C ALA A 18 41.63 32.45 15.55
N ALA A 19 41.53 32.28 14.23
CA ALA A 19 40.35 31.69 13.60
C ALA A 19 40.38 30.18 13.83
N ALA A 20 39.66 29.70 14.84
CA ALA A 20 39.33 28.28 14.96
C ALA A 20 38.19 27.98 13.98
N ALA A 21 38.52 27.39 12.83
CA ALA A 21 37.52 26.84 11.92
C ALA A 21 36.91 25.59 12.55
N ALA A 22 35.70 25.72 13.10
CA ALA A 22 34.90 24.57 13.50
C ALA A 22 34.38 23.86 12.25
N ALA A 23 35.08 22.81 11.82
CA ALA A 23 34.54 21.85 10.86
C ALA A 23 33.41 21.07 11.55
N VAL A 24 32.17 21.51 11.37
CA VAL A 24 30.99 20.73 11.74
C VAL A 24 30.90 19.59 10.74
N GLY A 25 31.42 18.42 11.12
CA GLY A 25 31.15 17.19 10.40
C GLY A 25 29.66 16.88 10.51
N LEU A 26 28.89 17.14 9.45
CA LEU A 26 27.57 16.53 9.32
C LEU A 26 27.79 15.02 9.20
N ALA A 27 27.60 14.30 10.30
CA ALA A 27 27.41 12.86 10.23
C ALA A 27 26.11 12.62 9.45
N ALA A 28 26.23 12.26 8.17
CA ALA A 28 25.09 11.74 7.42
C ALA A 28 24.59 10.51 8.18
N ALA A 29 23.32 10.53 8.61
CA ALA A 29 22.68 9.33 9.14
C ALA A 29 22.84 8.21 8.11
N PRO A 30 23.12 6.95 8.53
CA PRO A 30 23.25 5.86 7.58
C PRO A 30 21.97 5.78 6.73
N ALA A 31 22.13 5.85 5.41
CA ALA A 31 21.03 5.57 4.51
C ALA A 31 20.63 4.10 4.73
N GLN A 32 19.49 3.89 5.39
CA GLN A 32 18.93 2.56 5.56
C GLN A 32 18.41 2.13 4.19
N ALA A 33 19.21 1.35 3.47
CA ALA A 33 18.77 0.70 2.25
C ALA A 33 17.69 -0.33 2.61
N ALA A 34 16.64 -0.41 1.78
CA ALA A 34 15.66 -1.47 1.91
C ALA A 34 16.36 -2.84 1.83
N THR A 35 15.82 -3.85 2.52
CA THR A 35 16.35 -5.22 2.48
C THR A 35 16.25 -5.82 1.07
N TRP A 36 15.21 -5.43 0.33
CA TRP A 36 15.01 -5.79 -1.06
C TRP A 36 14.33 -4.63 -1.81
N SER A 37 14.64 -4.49 -3.09
CA SER A 37 13.92 -3.60 -4.01
C SER A 37 14.02 -4.10 -5.44
N SER A 38 13.03 -3.76 -6.26
CA SER A 38 13.07 -4.03 -7.69
C SER A 38 12.15 -3.10 -8.47
N SER A 39 12.59 -2.73 -9.67
CA SER A 39 11.77 -2.05 -10.68
C SER A 39 11.30 -3.01 -11.78
N ASP A 40 11.69 -4.28 -11.72
CA ASP A 40 11.33 -5.26 -12.73
C ASP A 40 9.85 -5.59 -12.63
N GLN A 41 9.20 -5.66 -13.79
CA GLN A 41 7.86 -6.20 -13.92
C GLN A 41 7.86 -7.63 -13.38
N TRP A 42 6.89 -7.97 -12.52
CA TRP A 42 6.74 -9.32 -11.93
C TRP A 42 7.83 -9.72 -10.95
N ALA A 43 8.64 -8.77 -10.46
CA ALA A 43 9.62 -9.07 -9.45
C ALA A 43 8.94 -9.61 -8.19
N THR A 44 9.50 -10.67 -7.62
CA THR A 44 8.97 -11.29 -6.41
C THR A 44 10.00 -11.37 -5.31
N TRP A 45 9.56 -11.31 -4.05
CA TRP A 45 10.42 -11.54 -2.90
C TRP A 45 9.67 -12.22 -1.77
N SER A 46 10.22 -13.31 -1.23
CA SER A 46 9.58 -14.06 -0.15
C SER A 46 10.23 -13.78 1.21
N ASN A 47 9.41 -13.50 2.22
CA ASN A 47 9.83 -13.19 3.58
C ASN A 47 8.71 -13.55 4.58
N GLY A 48 9.04 -14.19 5.71
CA GLY A 48 8.05 -14.51 6.76
C GLY A 48 6.89 -15.43 6.35
N GLY A 49 7.06 -16.21 5.28
CA GLY A 49 5.99 -17.02 4.68
C GLY A 49 4.96 -16.18 3.90
N TYR A 50 5.34 -15.00 3.47
CA TYR A 50 4.64 -14.19 2.48
C TYR A 50 5.50 -14.07 1.23
N THR A 51 4.87 -13.69 0.12
CA THR A 51 5.56 -13.27 -1.09
C THR A 51 5.05 -11.90 -1.49
N LEU A 52 5.96 -10.95 -1.68
CA LEU A 52 5.68 -9.67 -2.30
C LEU A 52 5.81 -9.79 -3.81
N TYR A 53 4.97 -9.05 -4.53
CA TYR A 53 4.93 -9.01 -5.98
C TYR A 53 4.95 -7.56 -6.47
N ASN A 54 5.81 -7.26 -7.44
CA ASN A 54 5.80 -6.01 -8.21
C ASN A 54 4.94 -6.16 -9.47
N ASP A 55 3.68 -6.55 -9.29
CA ASP A 55 2.82 -6.87 -10.43
C ASP A 55 2.41 -5.60 -11.17
N VAL A 56 2.79 -5.53 -12.44
CA VAL A 56 2.38 -4.48 -13.38
C VAL A 56 1.88 -5.20 -14.62
N TRP A 57 0.61 -5.06 -14.94
CA TRP A 57 -0.05 -5.90 -15.96
C TRP A 57 -0.93 -5.10 -16.92
N GLY A 58 -1.42 -3.94 -16.48
CA GLY A 58 -2.33 -3.12 -17.26
C GLY A 58 -1.63 -2.39 -18.40
N SER A 59 -2.36 -2.21 -19.50
CA SER A 59 -1.86 -1.49 -20.66
C SER A 59 -1.49 -0.04 -20.34
N GLY A 60 -0.39 0.45 -20.89
CA GLY A 60 0.02 1.85 -20.72
C GLY A 60 0.51 2.19 -19.31
N ALA A 61 0.99 1.19 -18.56
CA ALA A 61 1.65 1.41 -17.28
C ALA A 61 2.92 2.27 -17.45
N GLY A 62 3.10 3.22 -16.54
CA GLY A 62 4.38 3.91 -16.35
C GLY A 62 5.33 3.15 -15.43
N SER A 63 6.38 3.80 -14.94
CA SER A 63 7.38 3.16 -14.07
C SER A 63 6.82 2.80 -12.70
N GLN A 64 7.29 1.68 -12.14
CA GLN A 64 6.98 1.23 -10.78
C GLN A 64 8.20 0.55 -10.15
N THR A 65 8.50 0.91 -8.90
CA THR A 65 9.57 0.30 -8.10
C THR A 65 9.03 -0.08 -6.73
N ILE A 66 9.10 -1.36 -6.39
CA ILE A 66 8.79 -1.87 -5.06
C ILE A 66 10.05 -1.90 -4.19
N TRP A 67 9.89 -1.72 -2.89
CA TRP A 67 10.92 -1.92 -1.88
C TRP A 67 10.33 -2.61 -0.65
N ALA A 68 11.16 -3.32 0.10
CA ALA A 68 10.73 -4.02 1.30
C ALA A 68 11.85 -4.12 2.36
N ASN A 69 11.47 -3.88 3.61
CA ASN A 69 12.26 -4.26 4.79
C ASN A 69 11.80 -5.61 5.35
N SER A 70 10.52 -5.92 5.19
CA SER A 70 9.91 -7.22 5.48
C SER A 70 8.62 -7.39 4.67
N TYR A 71 7.94 -8.52 4.80
CA TYR A 71 6.59 -8.67 4.25
C TYR A 71 5.55 -7.70 4.84
N SER A 72 5.83 -7.15 6.01
CA SER A 72 4.93 -6.28 6.79
C SER A 72 5.33 -4.81 6.70
N ASP A 73 6.54 -4.51 6.21
CA ASP A 73 7.06 -3.16 6.05
C ASP A 73 7.67 -3.04 4.64
N TRP A 74 6.88 -2.50 3.74
CA TRP A 74 7.19 -2.43 2.31
C TRP A 74 6.42 -1.29 1.64
N GLY A 75 6.82 -0.92 0.44
CA GLY A 75 6.12 0.10 -0.31
C GLY A 75 6.47 0.09 -1.78
N VAL A 76 5.79 0.97 -2.51
CA VAL A 76 5.95 1.11 -3.95
C VAL A 76 5.96 2.59 -4.34
N SER A 77 6.87 2.96 -5.23
CA SER A 77 6.86 4.23 -5.93
C SER A 77 6.39 3.98 -7.36
N ALA A 78 5.27 4.58 -7.75
CA ALA A 78 4.67 4.36 -9.07
C ALA A 78 4.39 5.70 -9.76
N ASN A 79 4.73 5.81 -11.04
CA ASN A 79 4.43 6.96 -11.88
C ASN A 79 3.61 6.53 -13.10
N HIS A 80 2.37 6.10 -12.86
CA HIS A 80 1.46 5.69 -13.92
C HIS A 80 0.72 6.89 -14.53
N PRO A 81 0.60 6.97 -15.87
CA PRO A 81 -0.10 8.07 -16.55
C PRO A 81 -1.55 8.23 -16.09
N ASN A 82 -2.09 9.45 -16.19
CA ASN A 82 -3.49 9.73 -15.86
C ASN A 82 -4.46 9.24 -16.95
N THR A 83 -4.60 7.93 -17.04
CA THR A 83 -5.43 7.19 -17.99
C THR A 83 -6.27 6.16 -17.26
N GLY A 84 -7.39 5.73 -17.85
CA GLY A 84 -8.24 4.70 -17.26
C GLY A 84 -7.60 3.32 -17.23
N GLY A 85 -8.23 2.39 -16.50
CA GLY A 85 -7.79 1.00 -16.33
C GLY A 85 -6.68 0.84 -15.30
N VAL A 86 -6.80 -0.18 -14.46
CA VAL A 86 -5.76 -0.54 -13.49
C VAL A 86 -4.46 -0.88 -14.23
N LYS A 87 -3.33 -0.38 -13.73
CA LYS A 87 -1.99 -0.61 -14.30
C LYS A 87 -1.23 -1.69 -13.56
N SER A 88 -1.40 -1.75 -12.24
CA SER A 88 -0.58 -2.59 -11.38
C SER A 88 -1.34 -2.99 -10.12
N TYR A 89 -0.89 -4.08 -9.51
CA TYR A 89 -1.31 -4.53 -8.18
C TYR A 89 -0.11 -5.02 -7.36
N PRO A 90 0.84 -4.12 -7.00
CA PRO A 90 1.88 -4.50 -6.05
C PRO A 90 1.25 -4.92 -4.73
N ASN A 91 1.61 -6.10 -4.23
CA ASN A 91 0.95 -6.72 -3.09
C ASN A 91 1.88 -7.61 -2.28
N ALA A 92 1.48 -7.87 -1.02
CA ALA A 92 2.00 -8.96 -0.21
C ALA A 92 0.94 -10.08 -0.10
N THR A 93 1.34 -11.31 -0.40
CA THR A 93 0.46 -12.49 -0.43
C THR A 93 0.80 -13.48 0.67
N ARG A 94 -0.22 -13.97 1.38
CA ARG A 94 -0.16 -15.17 2.25
C ARG A 94 -1.04 -16.28 1.68
N TYR A 95 -0.48 -17.47 1.51
CA TYR A 95 -1.26 -18.67 1.17
C TYR A 95 -1.80 -19.35 2.44
N VAL A 96 -3.08 -19.75 2.43
CA VAL A 96 -3.75 -20.43 3.55
C VAL A 96 -3.97 -21.92 3.26
N GLY A 97 -4.54 -22.28 2.12
CA GLY A 97 -4.70 -23.67 1.66
C GLY A 97 -5.64 -24.53 2.50
N LYS A 98 -6.69 -23.96 3.08
CA LYS A 98 -7.66 -24.69 3.93
C LYS A 98 -9.09 -24.45 3.48
N LYS A 99 -9.94 -25.48 3.61
CA LYS A 99 -11.39 -25.34 3.40
C LYS A 99 -12.00 -24.38 4.40
N LEU A 100 -13.02 -23.62 3.99
CA LEU A 100 -13.73 -22.72 4.90
C LEU A 100 -14.31 -23.46 6.11
N SER A 101 -14.86 -24.66 5.91
CA SER A 101 -15.36 -25.52 7.00
C SER A 101 -14.31 -25.99 8.00
N ALA A 102 -13.03 -25.98 7.61
CA ALA A 102 -11.92 -26.40 8.46
C ALA A 102 -11.24 -25.22 9.19
N LEU A 103 -11.64 -23.98 8.89
CA LEU A 103 -11.07 -22.77 9.48
C LEU A 103 -11.91 -22.33 10.68
N HIS A 104 -11.24 -22.07 11.80
CA HIS A 104 -11.83 -21.44 12.98
C HIS A 104 -11.67 -19.93 12.96
N SER A 105 -10.57 -19.43 12.39
CA SER A 105 -10.35 -18.00 12.21
C SER A 105 -9.56 -17.72 10.93
N VAL A 106 -9.86 -16.59 10.29
CA VAL A 106 -8.98 -15.92 9.34
C VAL A 106 -9.12 -14.42 9.60
N SER A 107 -8.11 -13.83 10.21
CA SER A 107 -8.09 -12.40 10.53
C SER A 107 -6.86 -11.75 9.93
N SER A 108 -7.01 -10.50 9.50
CA SER A 108 -5.93 -9.76 8.88
C SER A 108 -5.93 -8.30 9.36
N SER A 109 -4.74 -7.79 9.66
CA SER A 109 -4.54 -6.40 10.09
C SER A 109 -3.60 -5.68 9.13
N PHE A 110 -3.85 -4.39 8.92
CA PHE A 110 -2.97 -3.54 8.12
C PHE A 110 -2.86 -2.13 8.70
N ASN A 111 -1.77 -1.46 8.36
CA ASN A 111 -1.58 -0.02 8.48
C ASN A 111 -0.84 0.49 7.24
N VAL A 112 -1.38 1.53 6.59
CA VAL A 112 -0.80 2.10 5.37
C VAL A 112 -0.65 3.61 5.46
N SER A 113 0.25 4.14 4.64
CA SER A 113 0.35 5.56 4.32
C SER A 113 0.29 5.70 2.80
N VAL A 114 -0.77 6.33 2.32
CA VAL A 114 -1.10 6.41 0.89
C VAL A 114 -1.36 7.85 0.46
N PRO A 115 -1.16 8.19 -0.83
CA PRO A 115 -1.30 9.56 -1.33
C PRO A 115 -2.74 10.08 -1.25
N SER A 116 -2.92 11.38 -1.05
CA SER A 116 -4.25 12.01 -1.12
C SER A 116 -4.74 12.29 -2.55
N SER A 117 -3.94 11.95 -3.57
CA SER A 117 -4.21 12.20 -4.99
C SER A 117 -3.98 10.94 -5.84
N GLY A 118 -4.29 11.02 -7.14
CA GLY A 118 -4.23 9.89 -8.07
C GLY A 118 -5.58 9.19 -8.26
N ALA A 119 -5.55 8.01 -8.87
CA ALA A 119 -6.70 7.11 -8.97
C ALA A 119 -6.23 5.70 -8.59
N TYR A 120 -6.65 5.23 -7.42
CA TYR A 120 -6.26 3.92 -6.89
C TYR A 120 -7.20 3.48 -5.78
N GLU A 121 -7.07 2.21 -5.40
CA GLU A 121 -7.66 1.69 -4.18
C GLU A 121 -6.63 0.86 -3.39
N THR A 122 -6.83 0.73 -2.08
CA THR A 122 -6.06 -0.17 -1.22
C THR A 122 -6.96 -1.34 -0.84
N ALA A 123 -6.69 -2.54 -1.36
CA ALA A 123 -7.54 -3.71 -1.15
C ALA A 123 -6.79 -4.91 -0.61
N TYR A 124 -7.58 -5.69 0.12
CA TYR A 124 -7.42 -7.13 0.12
C TYR A 124 -7.89 -7.72 -1.19
N ASP A 125 -7.13 -8.66 -1.74
CA ASP A 125 -7.57 -9.53 -2.82
C ASP A 125 -7.48 -10.99 -2.38
N VAL A 126 -8.65 -11.63 -2.22
CA VAL A 126 -8.77 -12.94 -1.58
C VAL A 126 -9.31 -13.95 -2.59
N TRP A 127 -8.57 -15.03 -2.75
CA TRP A 127 -8.80 -16.04 -3.78
C TRP A 127 -9.01 -17.42 -3.20
N ASP A 128 -9.85 -18.22 -3.85
CA ASP A 128 -9.84 -19.66 -3.68
C ASP A 128 -8.73 -20.34 -4.50
N THR A 129 -8.43 -21.60 -4.20
CA THR A 129 -7.24 -22.29 -4.74
C THR A 129 -7.28 -22.57 -6.24
N ASN A 130 -8.45 -22.51 -6.88
CA ASN A 130 -8.60 -22.71 -8.33
C ASN A 130 -8.93 -21.39 -9.07
N ASN A 131 -8.85 -20.26 -8.37
CA ASN A 131 -9.13 -18.92 -8.90
C ASN A 131 -10.52 -18.78 -9.54
N ALA A 132 -11.54 -19.46 -9.00
CA ALA A 132 -12.92 -19.32 -9.48
C ALA A 132 -13.64 -18.13 -8.83
N TYR A 133 -13.25 -17.74 -7.61
CA TYR A 133 -13.85 -16.67 -6.84
C TYR A 133 -12.80 -15.69 -6.32
N GLU A 134 -13.01 -14.42 -6.64
CA GLU A 134 -12.20 -13.28 -6.21
C GLU A 134 -13.02 -12.42 -5.26
N ILE A 135 -12.50 -12.17 -4.06
CA ILE A 135 -13.16 -11.38 -3.04
C ILE A 135 -12.25 -10.20 -2.72
N MET A 136 -12.64 -9.02 -3.20
CA MET A 136 -11.90 -7.79 -2.95
C MET A 136 -12.50 -7.03 -1.77
N LEU A 137 -11.69 -6.59 -0.81
CA LEU A 137 -12.12 -5.74 0.30
C LEU A 137 -11.39 -4.40 0.21
N TRP A 138 -12.05 -3.39 -0.35
CA TRP A 138 -11.47 -2.06 -0.58
C TRP A 138 -11.51 -1.25 0.70
N MET A 139 -10.34 -0.99 1.27
CA MET A 139 -10.20 -0.35 2.58
C MET A 139 -10.20 1.18 2.50
N ASN A 140 -9.59 1.70 1.43
CA ASN A 140 -9.69 3.10 1.03
C ASN A 140 -9.62 3.19 -0.49
N LYS A 141 -10.11 4.30 -1.03
CA LYS A 141 -9.96 4.65 -2.44
C LYS A 141 -9.76 6.14 -2.63
N THR A 142 -9.07 6.49 -3.71
CA THR A 142 -8.83 7.87 -4.14
C THR A 142 -9.10 7.98 -5.63
N GLY A 143 -9.69 9.09 -6.06
CA GLY A 143 -9.92 9.39 -7.47
C GLY A 143 -11.00 8.52 -8.14
N ALA A 144 -10.97 8.50 -9.47
CA ALA A 144 -11.98 7.86 -10.31
C ALA A 144 -11.70 6.36 -10.48
N VAL A 145 -12.01 5.59 -9.44
CA VAL A 145 -11.97 4.12 -9.43
C VAL A 145 -13.33 3.53 -9.06
N GLY A 146 -13.63 2.34 -9.57
CA GLY A 146 -14.89 1.66 -9.31
C GLY A 146 -14.74 0.14 -9.37
N PRO A 147 -15.51 -0.60 -8.55
CA PRO A 147 -15.46 -2.06 -8.53
C PRO A 147 -16.14 -2.65 -9.77
N LEU A 148 -15.86 -3.92 -10.05
CA LEU A 148 -16.55 -4.67 -11.09
C LEU A 148 -18.01 -4.97 -10.71
N GLY A 149 -18.87 -4.98 -11.73
CA GLY A 149 -20.25 -5.46 -11.62
C GLY A 149 -21.26 -4.44 -11.05
N THR A 150 -22.32 -4.95 -10.42
CA THR A 150 -23.45 -4.14 -9.94
C THR A 150 -23.62 -4.24 -8.43
N SER A 151 -24.07 -3.14 -7.82
CA SER A 151 -24.32 -3.08 -6.39
C SER A 151 -25.41 -4.08 -5.98
N GLN A 152 -25.16 -4.74 -4.85
CA GLN A 152 -25.99 -5.75 -4.21
C GLN A 152 -26.53 -5.24 -2.86
N GLY A 153 -26.34 -3.95 -2.57
CA GLY A 153 -26.73 -3.30 -1.31
C GLY A 153 -25.59 -3.17 -0.31
N THR A 154 -25.96 -2.75 0.90
CA THR A 154 -25.03 -2.49 2.00
C THR A 154 -25.11 -3.59 3.06
N VAL A 155 -23.98 -3.99 3.62
CA VAL A 155 -23.88 -5.00 4.70
C VAL A 155 -22.83 -4.61 5.73
N THR A 156 -23.05 -4.99 6.98
CA THR A 156 -22.03 -4.96 8.03
C THR A 156 -21.56 -6.37 8.34
N VAL A 157 -20.30 -6.67 8.05
CA VAL A 157 -19.67 -7.97 8.26
C VAL A 157 -18.15 -7.80 8.37
N GLY A 158 -17.46 -8.71 9.05
CA GLY A 158 -15.99 -8.70 9.11
C GLY A 158 -15.39 -7.48 9.83
N GLY A 159 -16.19 -6.79 10.66
CA GLY A 159 -15.77 -5.58 11.39
C GLY A 159 -15.92 -4.26 10.63
N SER A 160 -16.62 -4.24 9.49
CA SER A 160 -16.85 -3.01 8.72
C SER A 160 -18.19 -3.00 8.00
N THR A 161 -18.60 -1.82 7.54
CA THR A 161 -19.78 -1.63 6.69
C THR A 161 -19.32 -1.42 5.25
N TRP A 162 -19.96 -2.16 4.33
CA TRP A 162 -19.56 -2.25 2.94
C TRP A 162 -20.76 -2.04 2.03
N THR A 163 -20.56 -1.37 0.90
CA THR A 163 -21.41 -1.58 -0.28
C THR A 163 -20.82 -2.74 -1.07
N VAL A 164 -21.62 -3.78 -1.30
CA VAL A 164 -21.17 -5.01 -1.97
C VAL A 164 -21.50 -4.94 -3.45
N TYR A 165 -20.56 -5.32 -4.29
CA TYR A 165 -20.72 -5.44 -5.73
C TYR A 165 -20.47 -6.88 -6.14
N LYS A 166 -21.22 -7.34 -7.14
CA LYS A 166 -21.01 -8.65 -7.76
C LYS A 166 -20.83 -8.47 -9.25
N GLY A 167 -19.72 -9.00 -9.77
CA GLY A 167 -19.35 -8.95 -11.18
C GLY A 167 -18.57 -10.18 -11.62
N SER A 168 -17.89 -10.03 -12.75
CA SER A 168 -16.96 -11.00 -13.31
C SER A 168 -15.94 -10.28 -14.17
N ASN A 169 -14.71 -10.77 -14.20
CA ASN A 169 -13.67 -10.32 -15.14
C ASN A 169 -13.63 -11.17 -16.42
N GLY A 170 -14.60 -12.07 -16.62
CA GLY A 170 -14.70 -13.00 -17.74
C GLY A 170 -14.20 -14.41 -17.44
N ALA A 171 -13.27 -14.58 -16.49
CA ALA A 171 -12.73 -15.88 -16.09
C ALA A 171 -13.25 -16.34 -14.73
N ASN A 172 -13.41 -15.41 -13.78
CA ASN A 172 -13.88 -15.69 -12.42
C ASN A 172 -15.02 -14.76 -12.00
N ALA A 173 -15.74 -15.16 -10.95
CA ALA A 173 -16.69 -14.28 -10.29
C ALA A 173 -15.95 -13.36 -9.32
N VAL A 174 -16.33 -12.08 -9.30
CA VAL A 174 -15.70 -11.04 -8.47
C VAL A 174 -16.72 -10.47 -7.50
N PHE A 175 -16.38 -10.43 -6.22
CA PHE A 175 -17.18 -9.86 -5.16
C PHE A 175 -16.40 -8.73 -4.48
N SER A 176 -16.72 -7.49 -4.81
CA SER A 176 -16.02 -6.34 -4.25
C SER A 176 -16.83 -5.72 -3.11
N PHE A 177 -16.22 -5.68 -1.92
CA PHE A 177 -16.74 -5.01 -0.74
C PHE A 177 -16.07 -3.65 -0.65
N VAL A 178 -16.79 -2.60 -1.00
CA VAL A 178 -16.28 -1.23 -0.93
C VAL A 178 -16.68 -0.62 0.41
N ARG A 179 -15.70 -0.32 1.26
CA ARG A 179 -15.99 0.22 2.59
C ARG A 179 -16.71 1.56 2.46
N THR A 180 -17.74 1.77 3.28
CA THR A 180 -18.55 3.02 3.21
C THR A 180 -17.80 4.24 3.73
N SER A 181 -16.68 4.06 4.43
CA SER A 181 -15.76 5.11 4.84
C SER A 181 -14.32 4.63 4.70
N ASN A 182 -13.45 5.46 4.13
CA ASN A 182 -12.03 5.14 3.95
C ASN A 182 -11.34 4.92 5.30
N THR A 183 -10.38 3.99 5.34
CA THR A 183 -9.45 3.85 6.47
C THR A 183 -8.04 3.52 5.99
N SER A 184 -7.04 3.96 6.75
CA SER A 184 -5.64 3.62 6.54
C SER A 184 -5.14 2.55 7.52
N SER A 185 -5.97 2.13 8.47
CA SER A 185 -5.66 1.01 9.35
C SER A 185 -6.93 0.29 9.80
N SER A 186 -6.86 -1.03 9.88
CA SER A 186 -7.97 -1.84 10.42
C SER A 186 -7.52 -3.26 10.71
N THR A 187 -8.42 -3.99 11.37
CA THR A 187 -8.40 -5.46 11.41
C THR A 187 -9.70 -5.95 10.81
N VAL A 188 -9.60 -6.89 9.87
CA VAL A 188 -10.72 -7.49 9.17
C VAL A 188 -10.84 -8.95 9.58
N ASP A 189 -12.05 -9.38 9.90
CA ASP A 189 -12.38 -10.81 10.00
C ASP A 189 -12.79 -11.31 8.61
N VAL A 190 -11.79 -11.84 7.89
CA VAL A 190 -11.91 -12.32 6.52
C VAL A 190 -12.81 -13.56 6.47
N LEU A 191 -12.72 -14.45 7.47
CA LEU A 191 -13.54 -15.65 7.51
C LEU A 191 -15.02 -15.31 7.66
N ALA A 192 -15.38 -14.29 8.44
CA ALA A 192 -16.76 -13.82 8.53
C ALA A 192 -17.29 -13.32 7.17
N VAL A 193 -16.48 -12.60 6.38
CA VAL A 193 -16.87 -12.17 5.03
C VAL A 193 -17.11 -13.36 4.11
N LEU A 194 -16.18 -14.32 4.08
CA LEU A 194 -16.30 -15.52 3.25
C LEU A 194 -17.51 -16.39 3.65
N ASN A 195 -17.76 -16.53 4.95
CA ASN A 195 -18.93 -17.25 5.45
C ASN A 195 -20.24 -16.51 5.15
N TRP A 196 -20.25 -15.18 5.09
CA TRP A 196 -21.44 -14.44 4.66
C TRP A 196 -21.76 -14.68 3.17
N LEU A 197 -20.73 -14.69 2.31
CA LEU A 197 -20.88 -15.03 0.88
C LEU A 197 -21.41 -16.46 0.70
N LYS A 198 -20.87 -17.42 1.46
CA LYS A 198 -21.27 -18.83 1.44
C LYS A 198 -22.68 -19.05 1.99
N ASN A 199 -22.94 -18.63 3.23
CA ASN A 199 -24.13 -19.03 3.98
C ASN A 199 -25.31 -18.11 3.76
N THR A 200 -25.08 -16.80 3.62
CA THR A 200 -26.16 -15.81 3.47
C THR A 200 -26.49 -15.57 2.00
N LYS A 201 -25.48 -15.45 1.14
CA LYS A 201 -25.70 -15.20 -0.29
C LYS A 201 -25.75 -16.47 -1.13
N GLY A 202 -25.16 -17.57 -0.67
CA GLY A 202 -25.12 -18.82 -1.44
C GLY A 202 -24.39 -18.69 -2.77
N TRP A 203 -23.45 -17.73 -2.89
CA TRP A 203 -22.78 -17.45 -4.16
C TRP A 203 -21.62 -18.40 -4.47
N PHE A 204 -21.08 -19.04 -3.44
CA PHE A 204 -20.18 -20.18 -3.55
C PHE A 204 -20.39 -21.17 -2.40
N GLY A 205 -19.84 -22.38 -2.55
CA GLY A 205 -19.93 -23.44 -1.55
C GLY A 205 -18.79 -23.44 -0.54
N ASP A 206 -18.42 -24.64 -0.08
CA ASP A 206 -17.28 -24.82 0.83
C ASP A 206 -15.94 -24.82 0.07
N ILE A 207 -15.55 -23.64 -0.41
CA ILE A 207 -14.30 -23.43 -1.15
C ILE A 207 -13.06 -23.69 -0.28
N THR A 208 -11.92 -23.89 -0.93
CA THR A 208 -10.61 -23.89 -0.27
C THR A 208 -10.02 -22.49 -0.40
N LEU A 209 -9.85 -21.79 0.72
CA LEU A 209 -9.19 -20.48 0.76
C LEU A 209 -7.73 -20.63 0.33
N GLY A 210 -7.36 -19.97 -0.75
CA GLY A 210 -6.03 -19.94 -1.32
C GLY A 210 -5.24 -18.75 -0.81
N ASN A 211 -5.20 -17.69 -1.60
CA ASN A 211 -4.41 -16.49 -1.32
C ASN A 211 -5.22 -15.45 -0.53
N VAL A 212 -4.58 -14.85 0.47
CA VAL A 212 -5.00 -13.58 1.07
C VAL A 212 -3.91 -12.57 0.72
N GLN A 213 -4.22 -11.67 -0.20
CA GLN A 213 -3.31 -10.64 -0.70
C GLN A 213 -3.72 -9.28 -0.14
N PHE A 214 -2.77 -8.37 -0.01
CA PHE A 214 -3.04 -6.98 0.35
C PHE A 214 -2.07 -6.06 -0.39
N GLY A 215 -2.61 -5.02 -1.03
CA GLY A 215 -1.84 -4.18 -1.93
C GLY A 215 -2.64 -2.99 -2.46
N TYR A 216 -2.24 -2.50 -3.64
CA TYR A 216 -2.78 -1.29 -4.23
C TYR A 216 -3.11 -1.51 -5.71
N GLU A 217 -4.39 -1.45 -6.11
CA GLU A 217 -4.70 -1.36 -7.54
C GLU A 217 -4.53 0.09 -8.01
N ILE A 218 -3.44 0.37 -8.73
CA ILE A 218 -3.08 1.73 -9.16
C ILE A 218 -3.55 1.95 -10.59
N THR A 219 -4.55 2.81 -10.79
CA THR A 219 -5.01 3.25 -12.12
C THR A 219 -4.18 4.43 -12.64
N SER A 220 -3.90 5.41 -11.77
CA SER A 220 -3.01 6.52 -12.08
C SER A 220 -2.30 7.10 -10.85
N SER A 221 -1.07 7.54 -11.07
CA SER A 221 -0.20 8.14 -10.05
C SER A 221 0.79 9.13 -10.68
N ALA A 222 0.27 9.96 -11.59
CA ALA A 222 1.07 10.87 -12.41
C ALA A 222 1.90 11.84 -11.55
N GLY A 223 3.18 11.97 -11.90
CA GLY A 223 4.15 12.74 -11.11
C GLY A 223 4.93 11.90 -10.10
N GLY A 224 4.62 10.60 -10.00
CA GLY A 224 5.26 9.68 -9.06
C GLY A 224 4.64 9.80 -7.67
N LEU A 225 3.90 8.77 -7.26
CA LEU A 225 3.33 8.70 -5.92
C LEU A 225 3.88 7.49 -5.16
N ASN A 226 3.94 7.63 -3.84
CA ASN A 226 4.45 6.59 -2.94
C ASN A 226 3.31 5.99 -2.11
N PHE A 227 3.31 4.68 -2.01
CA PHE A 227 2.38 3.90 -1.21
C PHE A 227 3.20 3.05 -0.25
N THR A 228 2.87 3.11 1.04
CA THR A 228 3.62 2.40 2.07
C THR A 228 2.68 1.55 2.91
N THR A 229 3.03 0.27 3.07
CA THR A 229 2.48 -0.61 4.10
C THR A 229 3.42 -0.59 5.28
N ASN A 230 2.96 -0.01 6.38
CA ASN A 230 3.73 0.11 7.63
C ASN A 230 3.57 -1.15 8.50
N SER A 231 2.45 -1.85 8.35
CA SER A 231 2.24 -3.18 8.92
C SER A 231 1.23 -3.98 8.11
N PHE A 232 1.45 -5.29 8.00
CA PHE A 232 0.51 -6.25 7.43
C PHE A 232 0.66 -7.62 8.10
N SER A 233 -0.46 -8.26 8.44
CA SER A 233 -0.46 -9.61 8.99
C SER A 233 -1.72 -10.37 8.61
N VAL A 234 -1.59 -11.69 8.46
CA VAL A 234 -2.68 -12.65 8.21
C VAL A 234 -2.50 -13.78 9.19
N SER A 235 -3.52 -14.05 10.00
CA SER A 235 -3.57 -15.15 10.95
C SER A 235 -4.71 -16.07 10.59
N SER A 236 -4.47 -17.38 10.66
CA SER A 236 -5.51 -18.40 10.45
C SER A 236 -5.30 -19.60 11.35
N SER A 237 -6.39 -20.19 11.84
CA SER A 237 -6.40 -21.43 12.63
C SER A 237 -7.32 -22.46 12.01
#